data_AF-A0A1I2EJW2-F1
#
_entry.id   AF-A0A1I2EJW2-F1
#
_cell.length_a   1.000
_cell.length_b   1.000
_cell.length_c   1.000
_cell.angle_alpha   90.00
_cell.angle_beta   90.00
_cell.angle_gamma   90.00
#
_symmetry.space_group_name_H-M   'P 1'
#
loop_
_entity.id
_entity.type
_entity.pdbx_description
1 polymer ?
#
loop_
_entity_poly.entity_id
_entity_poly.type
_entity_poly.pdbx_seq_one_letter_code
_entity_poly.pdbx_strand_id
1 'polypeptide(L)' 'MSQELKKLATFGIIISFLTSAYVSFLGTVLRQGFGTENFVNNWMLLIPKAYFTVLPFVLITGPLVRKLVDWLFAKYAKK' A
#
# COMPACT_ATOMS: atom_id res chain seq x y z
N MET A 1 10.51 -9.68 18.72
CA MET A 1 9.63 -9.67 17.53
C MET A 1 9.86 -10.93 16.70
N SER A 2 8.82 -11.73 16.45
CA SER A 2 8.95 -12.99 15.69
C SER A 2 9.35 -12.71 14.23
N GLN A 3 10.03 -13.67 13.58
CA GLN A 3 10.43 -13.54 12.17
C GLN A 3 9.23 -13.30 11.25
N GLU A 4 8.08 -13.88 11.56
CA GLU A 4 6.82 -13.64 10.85
C GLU A 4 6.33 -12.20 10.99
N LEU A 5 6.44 -11.59 12.17
CA LEU A 5 6.05 -10.19 12.38
C LEU A 5 7.00 -9.24 11.63
N LYS A 6 8.30 -9.56 11.58
CA LYS A 6 9.29 -8.82 10.77
C LYS A 6 8.91 -8.83 9.30
N LYS A 7 8.65 -10.02 8.73
CA LYS A 7 8.24 -10.16 7.33
C LYS A 7 6.97 -9.37 7.03
N LEU A 8 5.96 -9.45 7.89
CA LEU A 8 4.69 -8.75 7.72
C LEU A 8 4.87 -7.23 7.78
N ALA A 9 5.66 -6.73 8.72
CA ALA A 9 5.96 -5.31 8.85
C ALA A 9 6.75 -4.79 7.63
N THR A 10 7.79 -5.52 7.20
CA THR A 10 8.58 -5.17 6.01
C THR A 10 7.72 -5.16 4.75
N PHE A 11 6.87 -6.19 4.57
CA PHE A 11 5.90 -6.22 3.47
C PHE A 11 4.98 -4.99 3.51
N GLY A 12 4.39 -4.70 4.68
CA GLY A 12 3.50 -3.56 4.88
C GLY A 12 4.16 -2.22 4.56
N ILE A 13 5.41 -2.02 4.98
CA ILE A 13 6.20 -0.82 4.69
C ILE A 13 6.41 -0.67 3.18
N ILE A 14 6.90 -1.72 2.51
CA ILE A 14 7.22 -1.67 1.08
C ILE A 14 5.95 -1.45 0.25
N ILE A 15 4.89 -2.23 0.50
CA ILE A 15 3.66 -2.13 -0.29
C ILE A 15 2.95 -0.80 -0.06
N SER A 16 3.01 -0.24 1.15
CA SER A 16 2.45 1.09 1.43
C SER A 16 3.19 2.16 0.65
N PHE A 17 4.52 2.08 0.55
CA PHE A 17 5.31 3.02 -0.24
C PHE A 17 4.96 2.93 -1.74
N LEU A 18 4.95 1.71 -2.30
CA LEU A 18 4.62 1.49 -3.71
C LEU A 18 3.19 1.94 -4.04
N THR A 19 2.23 1.59 -3.18
CA THR A 19 0.82 1.99 -3.35
C THR A 19 0.68 3.51 -3.29
N SER A 20 1.40 4.15 -2.36
CA SER A 20 1.37 5.61 -2.22
C SER A 20 1.97 6.31 -3.42
N ALA A 21 3.09 5.81 -3.95
CA ALA A 21 3.68 6.32 -5.19
C ALA A 21 2.72 6.18 -6.37
N TYR A 22 2.08 5.03 -6.52
CA TYR A 22 1.14 4.76 -7.61
C TYR A 22 -0.16 5.58 -7.51
N VAL A 23 -0.81 5.59 -6.35
CA VAL A 23 -2.07 6.32 -6.14
C VAL A 23 -1.85 7.82 -6.25
N SER A 24 -0.76 8.34 -5.68
CA SER A 24 -0.41 9.75 -5.85
C SER A 24 -0.07 10.08 -7.30
N PHE A 25 0.61 9.20 -8.03
CA PHE A 25 0.85 9.38 -9.47
C PHE A 25 -0.46 9.51 -10.24
N LEU A 26 -1.38 8.55 -10.08
CA LEU A 26 -2.69 8.58 -10.74
C LEU A 26 -3.49 9.83 -10.38
N GLY A 27 -3.59 10.15 -9.09
CA GLY A 27 -4.30 11.34 -8.62
C GLY A 27 -3.69 12.63 -9.17
N THR A 28 -2.37 12.64 -9.35
CA THR A 28 -1.63 13.75 -9.95
C THR A 28 -1.93 13.85 -11.45
N VAL A 29 -1.83 12.75 -12.20
CA VAL A 29 -2.18 12.68 -13.63
C VAL A 29 -3.62 13.14 -13.88
N LEU A 30 -4.57 12.67 -13.07
CA LEU A 30 -5.98 13.03 -13.23
C LEU A 30 -6.27 14.51 -12.93
N ARG A 31 -5.52 15.12 -12.01
CA ARG A 31 -5.77 16.51 -11.57
C ARG A 31 -5.08 17.55 -12.42
N GLN A 32 -3.82 17.31 -12.81
CA GLN A 32 -3.02 18.31 -13.53
C GLN A 32 -2.73 17.91 -14.99
N GLY A 33 -2.94 16.65 -15.37
CA GLY A 33 -2.50 16.10 -16.65
C GLY A 33 -1.08 15.54 -16.57
N PHE A 34 -0.73 14.63 -17.49
CA PHE A 34 0.63 14.08 -17.58
C PHE A 34 1.53 15.04 -18.37
N GLY A 35 2.76 15.28 -17.88
CA GLY A 35 3.77 16.07 -18.60
C GLY A 35 3.64 17.60 -18.46
N THR A 36 2.80 18.10 -17.55
CA THR A 36 2.73 19.53 -17.24
C THR A 36 3.96 20.01 -16.46
N GLU A 37 4.22 21.31 -16.53
CA GLU A 37 5.26 21.94 -15.71
C GLU A 37 5.02 21.60 -14.22
N ASN A 38 6.10 21.31 -13.50
CA ASN A 38 6.08 20.87 -12.10
C ASN A 38 5.45 19.50 -11.80
N PHE A 39 5.14 18.68 -12.82
CA PHE A 39 4.46 17.40 -12.60
C PHE A 39 5.18 16.51 -11.59
N VAL A 40 6.48 16.29 -11.82
CA VAL A 40 7.33 15.41 -11.02
C VAL A 40 7.46 15.96 -9.59
N ASN A 41 7.63 17.28 -9.43
CA ASN A 41 7.72 17.91 -8.12
C ASN A 41 6.42 17.72 -7.32
N ASN A 42 5.27 18.00 -7.93
CA ASN A 42 3.97 17.83 -7.28
C ASN A 42 3.71 16.37 -6.90
N TRP A 43 4.04 15.44 -7.80
CA TRP A 43 3.93 14.01 -7.52
C TRP A 43 4.82 13.59 -6.34
N MET A 44 6.11 13.91 -6.36
CA MET A 44 7.06 13.54 -5.31
C MET A 44 6.66 14.10 -3.93
N LEU A 45 6.09 15.31 -3.88
CA LEU A 45 5.60 15.91 -2.64
C LEU A 45 4.35 15.21 -2.08
N LEU A 46 3.58 14.51 -2.92
CA LEU A 46 2.39 13.78 -2.51
C LEU A 46 2.68 12.37 -2.01
N ILE A 47 3.77 11.74 -2.47
CA ILE A 47 4.18 10.39 -2.04
C ILE A 47 4.25 10.26 -0.51
N PRO A 48 5.00 11.09 0.25
CA PRO A 48 5.09 10.94 1.69
C PRO A 48 3.75 11.17 2.39
N LYS A 49 2.93 12.11 1.89
CA LYS A 49 1.59 12.37 2.46
C LYS A 49 0.68 11.15 2.31
N ALA A 50 0.66 10.56 1.13
CA ALA A 50 -0.08 9.32 0.87
C ALA A 50 0.48 8.17 1.71
N TYR A 51 1.82 8.06 1.84
CA TYR A 51 2.48 7.02 2.60
C TYR A 51 2.10 7.01 4.08
N PHE A 52 2.15 8.16 4.75
CA PHE A 52 1.73 8.24 6.15
C PHE A 52 0.25 7.93 6.36
N THR A 53 -0.58 8.12 5.33
CA THR A 53 -2.01 7.75 5.38
C THR A 53 -2.22 6.25 5.18
N VAL A 54 -1.52 5.66 4.20
CA VAL A 54 -1.69 4.26 3.79
C VAL A 54 -1.00 3.29 4.75
N LEU A 55 0.18 3.66 5.28
CA LEU A 55 0.98 2.80 6.15
C LEU A 55 0.21 2.25 7.36
N PRO A 56 -0.44 3.08 8.22
CA PRO A 56 -1.20 2.56 9.36
C PRO A 56 -2.36 1.68 8.90
N PHE A 57 -3.03 2.04 7.81
CA PHE A 57 -4.12 1.24 7.26
C PHE A 57 -3.64 -0.15 6.85
N VAL A 58 -2.54 -0.26 6.11
CA VAL A 58 -1.97 -1.54 5.66
C VAL A 58 -1.48 -2.39 6.83
N LEU A 59 -0.83 -1.79 7.83
CA LEU A 59 -0.35 -2.53 8.99
C LEU A 59 -1.47 -3.09 9.86
N ILE A 60 -2.60 -2.37 9.96
CA ILE A 60 -3.79 -2.83 10.71
C ILE A 60 -4.55 -3.90 9.91
N THR A 61 -4.72 -3.68 8.60
CA THR A 61 -5.53 -4.56 7.75
C THR A 61 -4.78 -5.81 7.29
N GLY A 62 -3.44 -5.77 7.18
CA GLY A 62 -2.61 -6.89 6.72
C GLY A 62 -2.87 -8.21 7.45
N PRO A 63 -2.85 -8.25 8.81
CA PRO A 63 -3.21 -9.45 9.58
C PRO A 63 -4.66 -9.91 9.35
N LEU A 64 -5.61 -8.97 9.19
CA LEU A 64 -7.02 -9.29 8.98
C LEU A 64 -7.24 -9.93 7.60
N VAL A 65 -6.59 -9.40 6.57
CA VAL A 65 -6.62 -9.94 5.21
C VAL A 65 -5.94 -11.31 5.18
N ARG A 66 -4.82 -11.51 5.88
CA ARG A 66 -4.17 -12.84 6.00
C ARG A 66 -5.15 -13.87 6.57
N LYS A 67 -5.82 -13.54 7.68
CA LYS A 67 -6.84 -14.42 8.28
C LYS A 67 -8.01 -14.71 7.33
N LEU A 68 -8.46 -13.72 6.58
CA LEU A 68 -9.53 -13.89 5.59
C LEU A 68 -9.11 -14.84 4.47
N VAL A 69 -7.91 -14.65 3.92
CA VAL A 69 -7.34 -15.53 2.89
C VAL A 69 -7.20 -16.95 3.42
N ASP A 70 -6.62 -17.11 4.61
CA ASP A 70 -6.47 -18.42 5.25
C ASP A 70 -7.84 -19.11 5.42
N TRP A 71 -8.87 -18.36 5.84
CA TRP A 71 -10.23 -18.89 5.98
C TRP A 71 -10.85 -19.31 4.65
N LEU A 72 -10.69 -18.49 3.60
CA LEU A 72 -11.19 -18.81 2.27
C LEU A 72 -10.55 -20.11 1.75
N PHE A 73 -9.23 -20.25 1.82
CA PHE A 73 -8.53 -21.42 1.31
C PHE A 73 -8.63 -22.66 2.21
N ALA A 74 -8.73 -22.51 3.53
CA ALA A 74 -9.03 -23.63 4.43
C ALA A 74 -10.42 -24.24 4.15
N LYS A 75 -11.36 -23.43 3.66
CA LYS A 75 -12.68 -23.90 3.21
C LYS A 75 -12.60 -24.69 1.90
N TYR A 76 -11.66 -24.37 1.01
CA TYR A 76 -11.47 -25.07 -0.27
C TYR A 76 -10.65 -26.36 -0.18
N ALA A 77 -9.80 -26.51 0.84
CA ALA A 77 -8.99 -27.72 1.06
C ALA A 77 -9.77 -28.90 1.69
N LYS A 78 -11.04 -28.70 2.04
CA LYS A 78 -11.91 -29.70 2.70
C LYS A 78 -12.80 -30.50 1.72
N LYS A 79 -12.43 -30.58 0.44
CA LYS A 79 -13.18 -31.30 -0.59
C LYS A 79 -12.38 -32.48 -1.13
#